data_AF-C8XH45-F1
#
_entry.id   AF-C8XH45-F1
#
_cell.length_a   1.000
_cell.length_b   1.000
_cell.length_c   1.000
_cell.angle_alpha   90.00
_cell.angle_beta   90.00
_cell.angle_gamma   90.00
#
_symmetry.space_group_name_H-M   'P 1'
#
loop_
_entity.id
_entity.type
_entity.pdbx_description
1 polymer ?
#
loop_
_entity_poly.entity_id
_entity_poly.type
_entity_poly.pdbx_seq_one_letter_code
_entity_poly.pdbx_strand_id
1 'polypeptide(L)' 'MAMTLRLDESTSEALREQAQADGRSVHQTVLVAIDEYLARHRRSQRIAVLAEQAAADYPEVLRRLGE' A
#
# COMPACT_ATOMS: atom_id res chain seq x y z
N MET A 1 15.41 0.50 -16.80
CA MET A 1 15.78 -0.67 -15.98
C MET A 1 14.76 -1.76 -16.25
N ALA A 2 15.17 -2.94 -16.73
CA ALA A 2 14.25 -4.06 -16.97
C ALA A 2 14.23 -4.95 -15.73
N MET A 3 13.05 -5.12 -15.13
CA MET A 3 12.83 -6.00 -13.98
C MET A 3 11.91 -7.14 -14.44
N THR A 4 12.42 -8.37 -14.41
CA THR A 4 11.65 -9.56 -14.79
C THR A 4 10.94 -10.10 -13.56
N LEU A 5 9.61 -9.96 -13.51
CA LEU A 5 8.77 -10.55 -12.47
C LEU A 5 8.54 -12.03 -12.79
N ARG A 6 8.78 -12.91 -11.81
CA ARG A 6 8.35 -14.31 -11.90
C ARG A 6 7.03 -14.43 -11.15
N LEU A 7 5.98 -14.70 -11.88
CA LEU A 7 4.63 -14.89 -11.37
C LEU A 7 4.26 -16.35 -11.52
N ASP A 8 3.52 -16.89 -10.55
CA ASP A 8 2.79 -18.14 -10.74
C ASP A 8 1.61 -17.93 -11.71
N GLU A 9 1.02 -19.03 -12.17
CA GLU A 9 -0.06 -18.94 -13.17
C GLU A 9 -1.31 -18.25 -12.60
N SER A 10 -1.66 -18.52 -11.34
CA SER A 10 -2.86 -17.93 -10.73
C SER A 10 -2.75 -16.40 -10.59
N THR A 11 -1.58 -15.91 -10.20
CA THR A 11 -1.30 -14.47 -10.15
C THR A 11 -1.30 -13.86 -11.54
N SER A 12 -0.79 -14.58 -12.54
CA SER A 12 -0.77 -14.12 -13.94
C SER A 12 -2.18 -14.01 -14.52
N GLU A 13 -3.05 -14.98 -14.26
CA GLU A 13 -4.46 -14.96 -14.67
C GLU A 13 -5.22 -13.82 -14.01
N ALA A 14 -5.12 -13.67 -12.68
CA ALA A 14 -5.78 -12.59 -11.95
C ALA A 14 -5.37 -11.19 -12.47
N LEU A 15 -4.08 -11.00 -12.78
CA LEU A 15 -3.60 -9.74 -13.36
C LEU A 15 -4.12 -9.51 -14.79
N ARG A 16 -4.31 -10.56 -15.59
CA ARG A 16 -4.89 -10.44 -16.94
C ARG A 16 -6.37 -10.06 -16.85
N GLU A 17 -7.14 -10.71 -15.98
CA GLU A 17 -8.55 -10.39 -15.76
C GLU A 17 -8.72 -8.95 -15.29
N GLN A 18 -7.93 -8.54 -14.29
CA GLN A 18 -7.96 -7.17 -13.79
C GLN A 18 -7.54 -6.15 -14.86
N ALA A 19 -6.48 -6.43 -15.63
CA ALA A 19 -6.04 -5.56 -16.70
C ALA A 19 -7.11 -5.40 -17.80
N GLN A 20 -7.83 -6.47 -18.13
CA GLN A 20 -8.95 -6.43 -19.06
C GLN A 20 -10.12 -5.61 -18.52
N ALA A 21 -10.48 -5.78 -17.25
CA ALA A 21 -11.52 -4.99 -16.59
C ALA A 21 -11.19 -3.49 -16.57
N ASP A 22 -9.91 -3.16 -16.35
CA ASP A 22 -9.43 -1.77 -16.27
C ASP A 22 -9.10 -1.15 -17.65
N GLY A 23 -9.15 -1.93 -18.73
CA GLY A 23 -8.77 -1.49 -20.07
C GLY A 23 -7.28 -1.12 -20.21
N ARG A 24 -6.41 -1.78 -19.45
CA ARG A 24 -4.96 -1.48 -19.36
C ARG A 24 -4.12 -2.70 -19.76
N SER A 25 -2.83 -2.48 -19.97
CA SER A 25 -1.90 -3.61 -20.09
C SER A 25 -1.65 -4.27 -18.73
N VAL A 26 -1.32 -5.56 -18.74
CA VAL A 26 -0.91 -6.31 -17.54
C VAL A 26 0.23 -5.60 -16.82
N HIS A 27 1.24 -5.13 -17.57
CA HIS A 27 2.38 -4.40 -17.00
C HIS A 27 1.94 -3.11 -16.30
N GLN A 28 1.05 -2.33 -16.92
CA GLN A 28 0.54 -1.11 -16.29
C GLN A 28 -0.27 -1.40 -15.04
N THR A 29 -1.05 -2.48 -15.03
CA THR A 29 -1.80 -2.94 -13.86
C THR A 29 -0.86 -3.29 -12.70
N VAL A 30 0.24 -3.99 -12.99
CA VAL A 30 1.29 -4.27 -12.00
C VAL A 30 1.91 -2.99 -11.45
N LEU A 31 2.23 -2.01 -12.31
CA LEU A 31 2.79 -0.73 -11.85
C LEU A 31 1.83 0.02 -10.91
N VAL A 32 0.54 0.04 -11.24
CA VAL A 32 -0.48 0.66 -10.39
C VAL A 32 -0.57 -0.07 -9.04
N ALA A 33 -0.60 -1.40 -9.04
CA ALA A 33 -0.65 -2.18 -7.81
C ALA A 33 0.58 -1.94 -6.91
N ILE A 34 1.77 -1.82 -7.50
CA ILE A 34 3.01 -1.49 -6.77
C ILE A 34 2.92 -0.09 -6.17
N ASP A 35 2.50 0.91 -6.95
CA ASP A 35 2.40 2.29 -6.46
C ASP A 35 1.39 2.39 -5.30
N GLU A 36 0.24 1.73 -5.43
CA GLU A 36 -0.77 1.70 -4.37
C GLU A 36 -0.25 0.98 -3.12
N TYR A 37 0.46 -0.14 -3.27
CA TYR A 37 1.09 -0.82 -2.15
C TYR A 37 2.08 0.09 -1.41
N LEU A 38 2.98 0.75 -2.16
CA LEU A 38 3.98 1.66 -1.59
C LEU A 38 3.34 2.88 -0.94
N ALA A 39 2.31 3.47 -1.56
CA ALA A 39 1.58 4.61 -1.02
C ALA A 39 0.88 4.25 0.30
N ARG A 40 0.20 3.10 0.35
CA ARG A 40 -0.43 2.60 1.59
C ARG A 40 0.62 2.36 2.67
N HIS A 41 1.73 1.73 2.34
CA HIS A 41 2.79 1.44 3.31
C HIS A 41 3.44 2.71 3.87
N ARG A 42 3.78 3.68 3.00
CA ARG A 42 4.32 4.98 3.42
C ARG A 42 3.34 5.76 4.30
N ARG A 43 2.04 5.71 3.98
CA ARG A 43 1.00 6.36 4.79
C ARG A 43 0.95 5.75 6.19
N SER A 44 0.93 4.41 6.29
CA SER A 44 0.91 3.72 7.59
C SER A 44 2.15 4.02 8.43
N GLN A 45 3.34 4.00 7.82
CA GLN A 45 4.58 4.38 8.51
C GLN A 45 4.53 5.82 9.02
N ARG A 46 4.03 6.76 8.20
CA ARG A 46 3.90 8.16 8.61
C ARG A 46 2.92 8.33 9.77
N ILE A 47 1.80 7.61 9.74
CA ILE A 47 0.82 7.63 10.84
C ILE A 47 1.46 7.08 12.12
N ALA A 48 2.20 5.97 12.03
CA ALA A 48 2.86 5.39 13.20
C ALA A 48 3.85 6.37 13.84
N VAL A 49 4.71 7.00 13.04
CA VAL A 49 5.66 8.01 13.54
C VAL A 49 4.95 9.18 14.20
N LEU A 50 3.89 9.72 13.58
CA LEU A 50 3.13 10.83 14.15
C LEU A 50 2.39 10.43 15.43
N ALA A 51 1.88 9.20 15.50
CA ALA A 51 1.21 8.68 16.69
C ALA A 51 2.20 8.52 17.86
N GLU A 52 3.41 8.02 17.60
CA GLU A 52 4.48 7.94 18.61
C GLU A 52 4.87 9.33 19.12
N GLN A 53 5.02 10.31 18.22
CA GLN A 53 5.31 11.70 18.61
C GLN A 53 4.17 12.30 19.45
N ALA A 54 2.92 12.13 19.03
CA ALA A 54 1.78 12.63 19.78
C ALA A 54 1.64 11.95 21.16
N ALA A 55 1.97 10.66 21.26
CA ALA A 55 1.98 9.93 22.53
C ALA A 55 3.04 10.46 23.50
N ALA A 56 4.21 10.85 22.99
CA ALA A 56 5.26 11.47 23.78
C ALA A 56 4.89 12.91 24.23
N ASP A 57 4.33 13.70 23.32
CA ASP A 57 4.06 15.12 23.56
C ASP A 57 2.78 15.36 24.40
N TYR A 58 1.76 14.49 24.24
CA TYR A 58 0.43 14.70 24.84
C TYR A 58 -0.15 13.44 25.53
N PRO A 59 0.58 12.81 26.47
CA PRO A 59 0.19 11.53 27.05
C PRO A 59 -1.16 11.59 27.79
N GLU A 60 -1.39 12.64 28.57
CA GLU A 60 -2.63 12.78 29.36
C GLU A 60 -3.87 13.08 28.51
N VAL A 61 -3.70 13.81 27.42
CA VAL A 61 -4.81 14.11 26.48
C VAL A 61 -5.23 12.83 25.76
N LEU A 62 -4.26 12.04 25.30
CA LEU A 62 -4.52 10.77 24.63
C LEU A 62 -5.09 9.72 25.59
N ARG A 63 -4.63 9.67 26.84
CA ARG A 63 -5.20 8.82 27.88
C ARG A 63 -6.70 9.09 28.07
N ARG A 64 -7.09 10.37 28.18
CA ARG A 64 -8.49 10.78 28.33
C ARG A 64 -9.34 10.56 27.08
N LEU A 65 -8.75 10.52 25.89
CA LEU A 65 -9.47 10.20 24.65
C LEU A 65 -9.82 8.71 24.55
N GLY A 66 -9.03 7.84 25.19
CA GLY A 66 -9.26 6.40 25.24
C GLY A 66 -10.17 5.91 26.37
N GLU A 67 -10.58 6.80 27.27
CA GLU A 67 -11.58 6.58 28.33
C GLU A 67 -13.00 6.79 27.79
#